data_AF-Q4ZH55-F1
#
_entry.id   AF-Q4ZH55-F1
#
_cell.length_a   1.000
_cell.length_b   1.000
_cell.length_c   1.000
_cell.angle_alpha   90.00
_cell.angle_beta   90.00
_cell.angle_gamma   90.00
#
_symmetry.space_group_name_H-M   'P 1'
#
loop_
_entity.id
_entity.type
_entity.pdbx_description
1 polymer ?
#
loop_
_entity_poly.entity_id
_entity_poly.type
_entity_poly.pdbx_seq_one_letter_code
_entity_poly.pdbx_strand_id
1 'polypeptide(L)' 'VDGELFMHYNSTARRDVPRTEWMAATRHQQYWDRETQIVQGSEQINRENLDILQRRYNQ' A
#
# COMPACT_ATOMS: atom_id res chain seq x y z
N VAL A 1 -8.45 -11.82 -1.83
CA VAL A 1 -9.38 -12.71 -1.10
C VAL A 1 -9.57 -13.92 -1.98
N ASP A 2 -9.51 -15.14 -1.43
CA ASP A 2 -9.66 -16.39 -2.21
C ASP A 2 -8.70 -16.53 -3.40
N GLY A 3 -7.48 -16.01 -3.25
CA GLY A 3 -6.47 -16.01 -4.31
C GLY A 3 -6.58 -14.86 -5.32
N GLU A 4 -7.63 -14.04 -5.25
CA GLU A 4 -7.83 -12.90 -6.14
C GLU A 4 -7.32 -11.59 -5.56
N LEU A 5 -6.71 -10.76 -6.42
CA LEU A 5 -6.28 -9.42 -6.08
C LEU A 5 -7.50 -8.49 -6.03
N PHE A 6 -7.77 -7.94 -4.85
CA PHE A 6 -8.97 -7.11 -4.62
C PHE A 6 -8.66 -5.63 -4.36
N MET A 7 -7.41 -5.29 -4.08
CA MET A 7 -6.91 -3.93 -3.84
C MET A 7 -5.47 -3.80 -4.35
N HIS A 8 -5.00 -2.58 -4.59
CA HIS A 8 -3.65 -2.34 -5.07
C HIS A 8 -3.15 -0.95 -4.66
N TYR A 9 -1.89 -0.90 -4.25
CA TYR A 9 -1.12 0.31 -4.02
C TYR A 9 0.18 0.26 -4.83
N ASN A 10 0.60 1.40 -5.37
CA ASN A 10 1.96 1.60 -5.86
C ASN A 10 2.49 2.97 -5.45
N SER A 11 3.81 3.09 -5.32
CA SER A 11 4.49 4.30 -4.87
C SER A 11 4.47 5.45 -5.90
N THR A 12 4.01 5.21 -7.14
CA THR A 12 3.82 6.26 -8.14
C THR A 12 2.52 7.02 -7.91
N ALA A 13 1.40 6.30 -7.81
CA ALA A 13 0.09 6.89 -7.55
C ALA A 13 -0.10 7.25 -6.07
N ARG A 14 0.63 6.57 -5.18
CA ARG A 14 0.57 6.74 -3.71
C ARG A 14 -0.85 6.71 -3.17
N ARG A 15 -1.68 5.87 -3.76
CA ARG A 15 -3.09 5.70 -3.41
C ARG A 15 -3.45 4.22 -3.44
N ASP A 16 -4.18 3.80 -2.43
CA ASP A 16 -4.77 2.47 -2.41
C ASP A 16 -6.10 2.48 -3.16
N VAL A 17 -6.27 1.55 -4.09
CA VAL A 17 -7.41 1.51 -5.01
C VAL A 17 -8.02 0.10 -5.07
N PRO A 18 -9.36 -0.01 -5.20
CA PRO A 18 -10.00 -1.29 -5.45
C PRO A 18 -9.57 -1.86 -6.80
N ARG A 19 -9.41 -3.18 -6.85
CA ARG A 19 -9.18 -3.94 -8.10
C ARG A 19 -10.38 -4.78 -8.53
N THR A 20 -11.44 -4.77 -7.73
CA THR A 20 -12.69 -5.50 -7.99
C THR A 20 -13.88 -4.57 -7.81
N GLU A 21 -14.95 -4.82 -8.56
CA GLU A 21 -16.18 -4.01 -8.51
C GLU A 21 -16.86 -4.09 -7.14
N TRP A 22 -16.89 -5.29 -6.54
CA TRP A 22 -17.51 -5.48 -5.23
C TRP A 22 -16.80 -4.68 -4.13
N MET A 23 -15.47 -4.55 -4.18
CA MET A 23 -14.74 -3.68 -3.24
C MET A 23 -15.04 -2.21 -3.46
N ALA A 24 -15.10 -1.78 -4.74
CA ALA A 24 -15.41 -0.40 -5.09
C ALA A 24 -16.83 0.00 -4.65
N ALA A 25 -17.79 -0.91 -4.76
CA ALA A 25 -19.19 -0.68 -4.40
C ALA A 25 -19.45 -0.75 -2.88
N THR A 26 -18.68 -1.55 -2.13
CA THR A 26 -18.97 -1.83 -0.71
C THR A 26 -18.29 -0.85 0.26
N ARG A 27 -17.20 -0.20 -0.16
CA ARG A 27 -16.38 0.65 0.73
C ARG A 27 -16.55 2.13 0.41
N HIS A 28 -16.84 2.92 1.45
CA HIS A 28 -16.88 4.38 1.35
C HIS A 28 -15.49 4.98 1.14
N GLN A 29 -15.43 6.20 0.60
CA GLN A 29 -14.16 6.89 0.35
C GLN A 29 -13.26 7.01 1.59
N GLN A 30 -13.84 7.23 2.78
CA GLN A 30 -13.09 7.30 4.04
C GLN A 30 -12.29 6.04 4.35
N TYR A 31 -12.77 4.86 3.92
CA TYR A 31 -12.02 3.61 4.05
C TYR A 31 -10.74 3.67 3.21
N TRP A 32 -10.85 4.03 1.93
CA TRP A 32 -9.71 4.13 1.02
C TRP A 32 -8.71 5.21 1.42
N ASP A 33 -9.20 6.34 1.95
CA ASP A 33 -8.33 7.41 2.45
C ASP A 33 -7.52 6.93 3.66
N ARG A 34 -8.14 6.18 4.58
CA ARG A 34 -7.47 5.58 5.73
C ARG A 34 -6.44 4.52 5.29
N GLU A 35 -6.83 3.59 4.44
CA GLU A 35 -5.91 2.55 3.94
C GLU A 35 -4.72 3.17 3.20
N THR A 36 -4.98 4.21 2.38
CA THR A 36 -3.93 4.97 1.71
C THR A 36 -2.92 5.56 2.71
N GLN A 37 -3.38 6.16 3.81
CA GLN A 37 -2.48 6.71 4.84
C GLN A 37 -1.63 5.61 5.50
N ILE A 38 -2.22 4.45 5.80
CA ILE A 38 -1.53 3.32 6.42
C ILE A 38 -0.44 2.78 5.48
N VAL A 39 -0.76 2.59 4.19
CA VAL A 39 0.20 2.05 3.22
C VAL A 39 1.28 3.07 2.89
N GLN A 40 0.98 4.38 2.87
CA GLN A 40 2.00 5.42 2.75
C GLN A 40 2.99 5.42 3.93
N GLY A 41 2.51 5.22 5.17
CA GLY A 41 3.38 5.06 6.33
C GLY A 41 4.28 3.82 6.22
N SER A 42 3.72 2.71 5.72
CA SER A 42 4.47 1.48 5.47
C SER A 42 5.51 1.65 4.36
N GLU A 43 5.21 2.41 3.30
CA GLU A 43 6.16 2.76 2.23
C GLU A 43 7.38 3.49 2.81
N GLN A 44 7.17 4.47 3.69
CA GLN A 44 8.27 5.22 4.31
C GLN A 44 9.15 4.30 5.17
N ILE A 45 8.55 3.50 6.04
CA ILE A 45 9.28 2.57 6.90
C ILE A 45 10.09 1.57 6.07
N ASN A 46 9.52 1.04 4.99
CA ASN A 46 10.22 0.12 4.11
C ASN A 46 11.41 0.80 3.39
N ARG A 47 11.26 2.05 2.95
CA ARG A 47 12.37 2.82 2.37
C ARG A 47 13.52 3.01 3.36
N GLU A 48 13.20 3.44 4.58
CA GLU A 48 14.20 3.64 5.64
C GLU A 48 14.90 2.31 6.00
N ASN A 49 14.14 1.22 6.08
CA ASN A 49 14.68 -0.11 6.34
C ASN A 49 15.61 -0.59 5.21
N LEU A 50 15.28 -0.34 3.94
CA LEU A 50 16.16 -0.68 2.82
C LEU A 50 17.50 0.06 2.92
N ASP A 51 17.47 1.36 3.23
CA ASP A 51 18.69 2.15 3.42
C ASP A 51 19.53 1.64 4.60
N ILE A 52 18.88 1.26 5.71
CA ILE A 52 19.56 0.66 6.88
C ILE A 52 20.20 -0.68 6.50
N LEU A 53 19.48 -1.54 5.78
CA LEU A 53 19.97 -2.86 5.38
C LEU A 53 21.14 -2.75 4.41
N GLN A 54 21.08 -1.86 3.41
CA GLN A 54 22.20 -1.61 2.50
C GLN A 54 23.48 -1.26 3.27
N ARG A 55 23.39 -0.30 4.22
CA ARG A 55 24.52 0.08 5.08
C ARG A 55 25.03 -1.08 5.94
N ARG A 56 24.15 -1.93 6.49
CA ARG A 56 24.54 -3.06 7.35
C ARG A 56 25.24 -4.18 6.58
N TYR A 57 24.81 -4.41 5.34
CA TYR A 57 25.39 -5.44 4.48
C TYR A 57 26.56 -4.93 3.63
N ASN A 58 27.01 -3.69 3.84
CA ASN A 58 28.05 -3.02 3.04
C ASN A 58 27.76 -3.11 1.53
N GLN A 59 26.48 -2.98 1.17
CA GLN A 59 26.02 -2.87 -0.21
C GLN A 59 25.97 -1.41 -0.65
#